data_AF-A0A317HPU3-F1
#
_entry.id   AF-A0A317HPU3-F1
#
_cell.length_a   1.000
_cell.length_b   1.000
_cell.length_c   1.000
_cell.angle_alpha   90.00
_cell.angle_beta   90.00
_cell.angle_gamma   90.00
#
_symmetry.space_group_name_H-M   'P 1'
#
loop_
_entity.id
_entity.type
_entity.pdbx_description
1 polymer ?
#
loop_
_entity_poly.entity_id
_entity_poly.type
_entity_poly.pdbx_seq_one_letter_code
_entity_poly.pdbx_strand_id
1 'polypeptide(L)'
;MPCRMIPSGGNGFTPTMRERLFMKFHGLEVKECPFANLPEAKSGRWGQGLTKAKMVECRWLKPVLVAQIEFLEWTGDNHLRHTKFIGLREDKPAREVRRKLNL
;
A
#
# COMPACT_ATOMS: atom_id res chain seq x y z
N MET A 1 -1.11 2.56 12.02
CA MET A 1 0.01 1.99 11.24
C MET A 1 -0.35 2.07 9.77
N PRO A 2 0.59 2.40 8.87
CA PRO A 2 0.34 2.45 7.44
C PRO A 2 -0.08 1.06 6.93
N CYS A 3 -1.15 1.04 6.15
CA CYS A 3 -1.74 -0.17 5.60
C CYS A 3 -0.93 -0.63 4.38
N ARG A 4 -0.63 -1.92 4.26
CA ARG A 4 0.12 -2.47 3.12
C ARG A 4 -0.84 -3.08 2.11
N MET A 5 -0.87 -2.50 0.91
CA MET A 5 -1.56 -3.10 -0.22
C MET A 5 -0.56 -3.97 -0.97
N ILE A 6 -0.86 -5.27 -1.08
CA ILE A 6 -0.15 -6.17 -2.00
C ILE A 6 -1.11 -6.39 -3.16
N PRO A 7 -0.91 -5.72 -4.31
CA PRO A 7 -1.84 -5.82 -5.41
C PRO A 7 -1.87 -7.26 -5.96
N SER A 8 -3.00 -7.93 -5.80
CA SER A 8 -3.30 -9.21 -6.47
C SER A 8 -4.28 -8.93 -7.63
N GLY A 9 -3.76 -8.79 -8.85
CA GLY A 9 -4.59 -8.63 -10.06
C GLY A 9 -5.16 -7.22 -10.28
N GLY A 10 -5.40 -6.86 -11.54
CA GLY A 10 -5.72 -5.52 -12.05
C GLY A 10 -7.08 -4.93 -11.67
N ASN A 11 -7.44 -4.96 -10.39
CA ASN A 11 -8.73 -4.44 -9.92
C ASN A 11 -8.57 -3.01 -9.40
N GLY A 12 -8.97 -2.03 -10.22
CA GLY A 12 -9.19 -0.64 -9.79
C GLY A 12 -8.34 0.42 -10.47
N PHE A 13 -7.25 0.08 -11.17
CA PHE A 13 -6.36 1.08 -11.81
C PHE A 13 -6.68 1.27 -13.30
N THR A 14 -7.51 2.26 -13.63
CA THR A 14 -7.70 2.68 -15.02
C THR A 14 -6.44 3.37 -15.57
N PRO A 15 -6.20 3.40 -16.90
CA PRO A 15 -5.06 4.11 -17.49
C PRO A 15 -4.93 5.56 -17.02
N THR A 16 -6.02 6.33 -17.05
CA THR A 16 -6.07 7.72 -16.58
C THR A 16 -5.70 7.85 -15.10
N MET A 17 -6.12 6.89 -14.27
CA MET A 17 -5.80 6.92 -12.85
C MET A 17 -4.33 6.61 -12.59
N ARG A 18 -3.72 5.70 -13.37
CA ARG A 18 -2.28 5.42 -13.31
C ARG A 18 -1.45 6.65 -13.65
N GLU A 19 -1.83 7.38 -14.69
CA GLU A 19 -1.16 8.62 -15.08
C GLU A 19 -1.24 9.67 -13.98
N ARG A 20 -2.44 9.91 -13.42
CA ARG A 20 -2.62 10.85 -12.30
C ARG A 20 -1.80 10.46 -11.07
N LEU A 21 -1.74 9.17 -10.74
CA LEU A 21 -0.92 8.68 -9.63
C LEU A 21 0.56 8.92 -9.88
N PHE A 22 1.04 8.63 -11.09
CA PHE A 22 2.44 8.84 -11.44
C PHE A 22 2.83 10.32 -11.30
N MET A 23 1.98 11.24 -11.73
CA MET A 23 2.18 12.68 -11.53
C MET A 23 2.25 13.06 -10.04
N LYS A 24 1.40 12.46 -9.19
CA LYS A 24 1.42 12.69 -7.74
C LYS A 24 2.63 12.05 -7.04
N PHE A 25 3.23 11.03 -7.62
CA PHE A 25 4.41 10.36 -7.05
C PHE A 25 5.70 11.13 -7.29
N HIS A 26 5.76 11.91 -8.37
CA HIS A 26 6.93 12.70 -8.71
C HIS A 26 7.34 13.64 -7.55
N GLY A 27 8.60 13.53 -7.11
CA GLY A 27 9.17 14.32 -6.01
C GLY A 27 8.92 13.74 -4.61
N LEU A 28 8.19 12.62 -4.53
CA LEU A 28 8.01 11.87 -3.29
C LEU A 28 8.96 10.69 -3.18
N GLU A 29 9.80 10.40 -4.18
CA GLU A 29 10.71 9.27 -4.16
C GLU A 29 11.71 9.36 -2.99
N VAL A 30 11.90 8.24 -2.32
CA VAL A 30 12.90 8.08 -1.27
C VAL A 30 13.72 6.81 -1.51
N LYS A 31 14.97 6.82 -1.06
CA LYS A 31 15.88 5.67 -1.23
C LYS A 31 15.55 4.54 -0.25
N GLU A 32 15.15 4.90 0.96
CA GLU A 32 14.93 3.95 2.05
C GLU A 32 13.46 3.63 2.23
N CYS A 33 13.18 2.42 2.72
CA CYS A 33 11.82 1.99 3.01
C CYS A 33 11.23 2.79 4.19
N PRO A 34 10.07 3.45 4.02
CA PRO A 34 9.45 4.23 5.09
C PRO A 34 8.68 3.37 6.12
N PHE A 35 8.61 2.04 5.92
CA PHE A 35 7.89 1.16 6.82
C PHE A 35 8.81 0.64 7.93
N ALA A 36 8.53 1.02 9.17
CA ALA A 36 9.31 0.59 10.35
C ALA A 36 9.27 -0.92 10.64
N ASN A 37 8.28 -1.64 10.09
CA ASN A 37 8.05 -3.06 10.34
C ASN A 37 8.35 -3.95 9.11
N LEU A 38 9.18 -3.47 8.18
CA LEU A 38 9.72 -4.25 7.06
C LEU A 38 11.24 -4.45 7.22
N PRO A 39 11.84 -5.49 6.61
CA PRO A 39 11.23 -6.53 5.78
C PRO A 39 10.41 -7.56 6.57
N GLU A 40 9.52 -8.27 5.89
CA GLU A 40 8.87 -9.47 6.45
C GLU A 40 9.84 -10.66 6.43
N ALA A 41 9.82 -11.48 7.48
CA ALA A 41 10.73 -12.63 7.63
C ALA A 41 10.45 -13.75 6.61
N LYS A 42 9.20 -13.91 6.19
CA LYS A 42 8.74 -14.97 5.28
C LYS A 42 7.67 -14.39 4.35
N SER A 43 7.53 -14.93 3.16
CA SER A 43 6.31 -14.74 2.38
C SER A 43 5.17 -15.57 2.99
N GLY A 44 3.97 -15.01 3.04
CA GLY A 44 2.74 -15.72 3.34
C GLY A 44 2.43 -16.83 2.34
N ARG A 45 1.45 -17.68 2.69
CA ARG A 45 1.09 -18.93 2.00
C ARG A 45 0.98 -18.81 0.46
N TRP A 46 0.53 -17.66 -0.03
CA TRP A 46 0.29 -17.40 -1.45
C TRP A 46 1.36 -16.49 -2.08
N GLY A 47 2.58 -16.51 -1.54
CA GLY A 47 3.66 -15.63 -1.98
C GLY A 47 3.40 -14.16 -1.65
N GLN A 48 2.43 -13.83 -0.80
CA GLN A 48 2.15 -12.46 -0.35
C GLN A 48 3.23 -12.04 0.66
N GLY A 49 3.66 -10.80 0.68
CA GLY A 49 4.58 -10.25 1.68
C GLY A 49 5.77 -9.55 1.07
N LEU A 50 6.29 -8.54 1.79
CA LEU A 50 7.46 -7.75 1.39
C LEU A 50 8.71 -8.25 2.11
N THR A 51 9.27 -9.35 1.61
CA THR A 51 10.57 -9.87 2.09
C THR A 51 11.72 -8.99 1.63
N LYS A 52 12.90 -9.15 2.25
CA LYS A 52 14.12 -8.41 1.87
C LYS A 52 14.42 -8.52 0.37
N ALA A 53 14.27 -9.71 -0.20
CA ALA A 53 14.48 -9.94 -1.63
C ALA A 53 13.50 -9.14 -2.50
N LYS A 54 12.20 -9.15 -2.16
CA LYS A 54 11.17 -8.42 -2.92
C LYS A 54 11.28 -6.90 -2.79
N MET A 55 11.78 -6.42 -1.66
CA MET A 55 11.97 -4.98 -1.44
C MET A 55 12.99 -4.36 -2.40
N VAL A 56 13.88 -5.14 -3.01
CA VAL A 56 14.84 -4.67 -4.03
C VAL A 56 14.12 -4.16 -5.28
N GLU A 57 12.94 -4.72 -5.59
CA GLU A 57 12.12 -4.34 -6.76
C GLU A 57 11.21 -3.12 -6.47
N CYS A 58 11.17 -2.66 -5.22
CA CYS A 58 10.24 -1.60 -4.80
C CYS A 58 10.80 -0.20 -5.07
N ARG A 59 9.93 0.73 -5.46
CA ARG A 59 10.19 2.17 -5.43
C ARG A 59 9.48 2.76 -4.22
N TRP A 60 10.23 3.39 -3.33
CA TRP A 60 9.69 3.94 -2.10
C TRP A 60 9.29 5.40 -2.28
N LEU A 61 8.19 5.79 -1.63
CA LEU A 61 7.68 7.15 -1.63
C LEU A 61 7.55 7.67 -0.19
N LYS A 62 7.60 8.99 -0.01
CA LYS A 62 7.26 9.66 1.25
C LYS A 62 5.80 9.31 1.63
N PRO A 63 5.53 8.93 2.88
CA PRO A 63 4.21 8.48 3.31
C PRO A 63 3.25 9.66 3.58
N VAL A 64 2.98 10.46 2.54
CA VAL A 64 2.15 11.67 2.61
C VAL A 64 0.82 11.54 1.85
N LEU A 65 0.71 10.60 0.91
CA LEU A 65 -0.50 10.36 0.15
C LEU A 65 -1.41 9.36 0.88
N VAL A 66 -2.73 9.59 0.81
CA VAL A 66 -3.74 8.68 1.36
C VAL A 66 -4.53 8.07 0.20
N ALA A 67 -4.69 6.75 0.23
CA ALA A 67 -5.51 6.02 -0.73
C ALA A 67 -6.74 5.42 -0.05
N GLN A 68 -7.86 5.41 -0.76
CA GLN A 68 -9.04 4.62 -0.42
C GLN A 68 -8.97 3.28 -1.14
N ILE A 69 -9.03 2.22 -0.34
CA ILE A 69 -8.96 0.83 -0.80
C ILE A 69 -10.21 0.11 -0.31
N GLU A 70 -10.95 -0.50 -1.22
CA GLU A 70 -11.94 -1.53 -0.89
C GLU A 70 -11.22 -2.87 -0.74
N PHE A 71 -11.62 -3.67 0.25
CA PHE A 71 -11.03 -4.99 0.50
C PHE A 71 -12.05 -5.88 1.20
N LEU A 72 -11.86 -7.20 1.08
CA LEU A 72 -12.78 -8.18 1.68
C LEU A 72 -12.50 -8.36 3.17
N GLU A 73 -11.24 -8.59 3.53
CA GLU A 73 -10.85 -8.89 4.91
C GLU A 73 -9.40 -8.50 5.21
N TRP A 74 -9.10 -8.45 6.51
CA TRP A 74 -7.75 -8.43 7.02
C TRP A 74 -7.25 -9.86 7.26
N THR A 75 -6.02 -10.15 6.85
CA THR A 75 -5.35 -11.39 7.25
C THR A 75 -4.80 -11.28 8.68
N GLY A 76 -4.52 -12.43 9.31
CA GLY A 76 -3.81 -12.47 10.60
C GLY A 76 -2.42 -11.82 10.56
N ASP A 77 -1.80 -11.77 9.38
CA ASP A 77 -0.49 -11.16 9.13
C ASP A 77 -0.56 -9.64 8.84
N ASN A 78 -1.74 -9.03 9.01
CA ASN A 78 -2.00 -7.60 8.78
C ASN A 78 -1.90 -7.13 7.32
N HIS A 79 -2.29 -7.99 6.37
CA HIS A 79 -2.47 -7.64 4.97
C HIS A 79 -3.95 -7.51 4.62
N LEU A 80 -4.25 -6.78 3.56
CA LEU A 80 -5.60 -6.69 2.99
C LEU A 80 -5.79 -7.77 1.92
N ARG A 81 -6.92 -8.47 1.92
CA ARG A 81 -7.28 -9.49 0.91
C ARG A 81 -8.32 -8.95 -0.08
N HIS A 82 -8.21 -9.35 -1.35
CA HIS A 82 -9.10 -8.95 -2.44
C HIS A 82 -9.24 -7.43 -2.56
N THR A 83 -8.09 -6.75 -2.57
CA THR A 83 -8.05 -5.29 -2.59
C THR A 83 -8.40 -4.71 -3.95
N LYS A 84 -9.15 -3.62 -3.95
CA LYS A 84 -9.43 -2.77 -5.12
C LYS A 84 -9.08 -1.32 -4.79
N PHE A 85 -8.28 -0.69 -5.64
CA PHE A 85 -7.97 0.73 -5.50
C PHE A 85 -9.17 1.57 -5.96
N ILE A 86 -9.61 2.51 -5.13
CA ILE A 86 -10.75 3.39 -5.43
C ILE A 86 -10.27 4.77 -5.86
N GLY A 87 -9.30 5.35 -5.14
CA GLY A 87 -8.80 6.69 -5.43
C GLY A 87 -7.86 7.21 -4.35
N LEU A 88 -7.24 8.36 -4.63
CA LEU A 88 -6.55 9.14 -3.60
C LEU A 88 -7.56 9.96 -2.80
N ARG A 89 -7.26 10.16 -1.52
CA ARG A 89 -8.00 11.02 -0.59
C ARG A 89 -7.17 12.25 -0.28
N GLU A 90 -7.63 13.39 -0.77
CA GLU A 90 -7.01 14.69 -0.47
C GLU A 90 -7.64 15.33 0.78
N ASP A 91 -8.79 14.82 1.21
CA ASP A 91 -9.57 15.31 2.35
C ASP A 91 -9.02 14.87 3.72
N LYS A 92 -8.06 13.93 3.74
CA LYS A 92 -7.56 13.31 4.97
C LYS A 92 -6.02 13.33 5.02
N PRO A 93 -5.40 13.82 6.10
CA PRO A 93 -3.95 13.79 6.23
C PRO A 93 -3.46 12.37 6.57
N ALA A 94 -2.30 11.99 6.01
CA ALA A 94 -1.72 10.65 6.18
C ALA A 94 -1.51 10.25 7.65
N ARG A 95 -1.16 11.21 8.51
CA ARG A 95 -0.95 10.99 9.95
C ARG A 95 -2.20 10.50 10.69
N GLU A 96 -3.39 10.78 10.18
CA GLU A 96 -4.68 10.36 10.78
C GLU A 96 -5.16 9.00 10.26
N VAL A 97 -4.44 8.40 9.32
CA VAL A 97 -4.75 7.04 8.88
C VAL A 97 -4.36 6.05 9.98
N ARG A 98 -5.37 5.33 10.47
CA ARG A 98 -5.27 4.29 11.48
C ARG A 98 -6.03 3.06 10.99
N ARG A 99 -5.58 1.89 11.42
CA ARG A 99 -6.37 0.66 11.24
C ARG A 99 -7.65 0.87 12.05
N LYS A 100 -8.79 0.81 11.39
CA LYS A 100 -10.06 0.80 12.09
C LYS A 100 -10.19 -0.58 12.72
N LEU A 101 -10.06 -0.65 14.04
CA LEU A 101 -10.48 -1.82 14.80
C LEU A 101 -12.01 -1.71 14.83
N ASN A 102 -12.68 -2.68 14.23
CA ASN A 102 -14.10 -2.85 14.47
C ASN A 102 -14.19 -3.40 15.90
N LEU A 103 -14.69 -2.58 16.83
CA LEU A 103 -15.20 -3.06 18.12
C LEU A 103 -16.55 -3.75 17.87
#